data_AF-A0A6N8ITZ9-F1
#
_entry.id   AF-A0A6N8ITZ9-F1
#
_cell.length_a   1.000
_cell.length_b   1.000
_cell.length_c   1.000
_cell.angle_alpha   90.00
_cell.angle_beta   90.00
_cell.angle_gamma   90.00
#
_symmetry.space_group_name_H-M   'P 1'
#
loop_
_entity.id
_entity.type
_entity.pdbx_description
1 polymer ?
#
loop_
_entity_poly.entity_id
_entity_poly.type
_entity_poly.pdbx_seq_one_letter_code
_entity_poly.pdbx_strand_id
1 'polypeptide(L)'
;MRYSRAEYTKMLAAQQELARAEEDYQRLRAAYVKIAHDEPGHEVALAMVGADMDRAHAVLQSLIGLPRMPFTHDPSKTVRRDAEREQEEQESA
;
A
#
# COMPACT_ATOMS: atom_id res chain seq x y z
N MET A 1 30.67 16.24 -0.17
CA MET A 1 30.18 15.58 -1.39
C MET A 1 29.26 16.55 -2.13
N ARG A 2 29.68 17.13 -3.27
CA ARG A 2 28.77 17.85 -4.17
C ARG A 2 28.42 16.88 -5.29
N TYR A 3 27.17 16.43 -5.33
CA TYR A 3 26.67 15.61 -6.43
C TYR A 3 26.80 16.38 -7.74
N SER A 4 27.18 15.69 -8.82
CA SER A 4 27.07 16.25 -10.16
C SER A 4 25.61 16.54 -10.49
N ARG A 5 25.35 17.51 -11.38
CA ARG A 5 23.98 17.85 -11.82
C ARG A 5 23.24 16.63 -12.39
N ALA A 6 23.98 15.70 -13.00
CA ALA A 6 23.44 14.44 -13.54
C ALA A 6 23.07 13.44 -12.43
N GLU A 7 23.80 13.39 -11.32
CA GLU A 7 23.46 12.54 -10.17
C GLU A 7 22.28 13.11 -9.38
N TYR A 8 22.23 14.43 -9.20
CA TYR A 8 21.13 15.10 -8.53
C TYR A 8 19.79 14.89 -9.25
N THR A 9 19.79 14.98 -10.59
CA THR A 9 18.58 14.74 -11.40
C THR A 9 18.10 13.29 -11.33
N LYS A 10 19.02 12.31 -11.32
CA LYS A 10 18.69 10.89 -11.11
C LYS A 10 18.10 10.64 -9.72
N MET A 11 18.68 11.24 -8.67
CA MET A 11 18.17 11.13 -7.31
C MET A 11 16.75 11.70 -7.18
N LEU A 12 16.50 12.87 -7.78
CA LEU A 12 15.18 13.50 -7.77
C LEU A 12 14.14 12.65 -8.51
N ALA A 13 14.51 12.07 -9.65
CA ALA A 13 13.63 11.18 -10.40
C ALA A 13 13.27 9.92 -9.59
N ALA A 14 14.24 9.30 -8.92
CA ALA A 14 14.01 8.14 -8.06
C ALA A 14 13.09 8.47 -6.88
N GLN A 15 13.25 9.66 -6.27
CA GLN A 15 12.35 10.12 -5.20
C GLN A 15 10.92 10.33 -5.69
N GLN A 16 10.74 10.90 -6.88
CA GLN A 16 9.41 11.08 -7.47
C GLN A 16 8.76 9.74 -7.82
N GLU A 17 9.53 8.77 -8.32
CA GLU A 17 9.04 7.42 -8.61
C GLU A 17 8.59 6.71 -7.33
N LEU A 18 9.37 6.81 -6.26
CA LEU A 18 9.01 6.27 -4.95
C LEU A 18 7.75 6.92 -4.38
N ALA A 19 7.63 8.25 -4.45
CA ALA A 19 6.46 8.96 -3.96
C ALA A 19 5.17 8.55 -4.70
N ARG A 20 5.25 8.34 -6.02
CA ARG A 20 4.12 7.85 -6.82
C ARG A 20 3.73 6.41 -6.45
N ALA A 21 4.72 5.53 -6.32
CA ALA A 21 4.46 4.15 -5.92
C ALA A 21 3.84 4.05 -4.50
N GLU A 22 4.24 4.93 -3.59
CA GLU A 22 3.66 5.03 -2.26
C GLU A 22 2.21 5.55 -2.31
N GLU A 23 1.94 6.59 -3.09
CA GLU A 23 0.59 7.11 -3.30
C GLU A 23 -0.36 6.04 -3.89
N ASP A 24 0.11 5.29 -4.90
CA ASP A 24 -0.65 4.20 -5.52
C ASP A 24 -0.99 3.10 -4.51
N TYR A 25 -0.02 2.67 -3.70
CA TYR A 25 -0.23 1.69 -2.64
C TYR A 25 -1.25 2.19 -1.60
N GLN A 26 -1.11 3.43 -1.13
CA GLN A 26 -2.01 4.00 -0.13
C GLN A 26 -3.44 4.15 -0.66
N ARG A 27 -3.60 4.53 -1.94
CA ARG A 27 -4.91 4.60 -2.59
C ARG A 27 -5.60 3.24 -2.61
N LEU A 28 -4.87 2.17 -2.94
CA LEU A 28 -5.39 0.80 -2.97
C LEU A 28 -5.70 0.28 -1.56
N ARG A 29 -4.85 0.58 -0.57
CA ARG A 29 -5.10 0.27 0.84
C ARG A 29 -6.39 0.93 1.33
N ALA A 30 -6.59 2.22 1.04
CA ALA A 30 -7.80 2.94 1.43
C ALA A 30 -9.06 2.34 0.79
N ALA A 31 -8.99 1.98 -0.51
CA ALA A 31 -10.10 1.32 -1.19
C ALA A 31 -10.41 -0.05 -0.57
N TYR A 32 -9.38 -0.84 -0.27
CA TYR A 32 -9.54 -2.14 0.36
C TYR A 32 -10.20 -2.02 1.74
N VAL A 33 -9.69 -1.13 2.60
CA VAL A 33 -10.21 -0.91 3.95
C VAL A 33 -11.67 -0.44 3.91
N LYS A 34 -11.99 0.48 2.99
CA LYS A 34 -13.36 0.91 2.78
C LYS A 34 -14.30 -0.25 2.43
N ILE A 35 -13.90 -1.12 1.50
CA ILE A 35 -14.71 -2.30 1.14
C ILE A 35 -14.83 -3.26 2.32
N ALA A 36 -13.74 -3.48 3.05
CA ALA A 36 -13.73 -4.37 4.21
C ALA A 36 -14.66 -3.86 5.33
N HIS A 37 -14.79 -2.54 5.47
CA HIS A 37 -15.69 -1.89 6.42
C HIS A 37 -17.14 -1.89 5.93
N ASP A 38 -17.39 -1.37 4.72
CA ASP A 38 -18.74 -1.12 4.22
C ASP A 38 -19.43 -2.41 3.74
N GLU A 39 -18.68 -3.32 3.13
CA GLU A 39 -19.17 -4.54 2.49
C GLU A 39 -18.26 -5.76 2.76
N PRO A 40 -18.08 -6.19 4.03
CA PRO A 40 -17.15 -7.26 4.40
C PRO A 40 -17.43 -8.62 3.74
N GLY A 41 -18.64 -8.82 3.20
CA GLY A 41 -19.05 -10.01 2.45
C GLY A 41 -18.78 -9.93 0.94
N HIS A 42 -18.29 -8.79 0.43
CA HIS A 42 -18.00 -8.61 -0.99
C HIS A 42 -16.62 -9.17 -1.36
N GLU A 43 -16.45 -10.49 -1.14
CA GLU A 43 -15.19 -11.23 -1.23
C GLU A 43 -14.43 -11.01 -2.55
N VAL A 44 -15.15 -10.88 -3.67
CA VAL A 44 -14.54 -10.64 -4.99
C VAL A 44 -13.86 -9.28 -5.07
N ALA A 45 -14.48 -8.23 -4.50
CA ALA A 45 -13.89 -6.89 -4.54
C ALA A 45 -12.66 -6.82 -3.62
N LEU A 46 -12.75 -7.43 -2.44
CA LEU A 46 -11.60 -7.58 -1.54
C LEU A 46 -10.45 -8.32 -2.22
N ALA A 47 -10.73 -9.44 -2.91
CA ALA A 47 -9.70 -10.19 -3.62
C ALA A 47 -9.07 -9.40 -4.78
N MET A 48 -9.88 -8.68 -5.56
CA MET A 48 -9.39 -7.86 -6.68
C MET A 48 -8.50 -6.71 -6.19
N VAL A 49 -8.99 -5.91 -5.24
CA VAL A 49 -8.25 -4.77 -4.70
C VAL A 49 -7.03 -5.23 -3.92
N GLY A 50 -7.12 -6.34 -3.18
CA GLY A 50 -5.98 -6.94 -2.49
C GLY A 50 -4.87 -7.34 -3.46
N ALA A 51 -5.23 -7.99 -4.58
CA ALA A 51 -4.24 -8.37 -5.59
C ALA A 51 -3.59 -7.15 -6.28
N ASP A 52 -4.33 -6.05 -6.49
CA ASP A 52 -3.76 -4.79 -6.96
C ASP A 52 -2.83 -4.16 -5.92
N MET A 53 -3.22 -4.17 -4.65
CA MET A 53 -2.42 -3.66 -3.54
C MET A 53 -1.09 -4.42 -3.41
N ASP A 54 -1.10 -5.75 -3.53
CA ASP A 54 0.10 -6.58 -3.52
C ASP A 54 1.04 -6.23 -4.67
N ARG A 55 0.50 -5.96 -5.86
CA ARG A 55 1.29 -5.51 -7.02
C ARG A 55 1.95 -4.15 -6.76
N ALA A 56 1.20 -3.19 -6.23
CA ALA A 56 1.73 -1.87 -5.89
C ALA A 56 2.81 -1.96 -4.81
N HIS A 57 2.60 -2.82 -3.81
CA HIS A 57 3.59 -3.03 -2.76
C HIS A 57 4.87 -3.70 -3.28
N ALA A 58 4.76 -4.66 -4.22
CA ALA A 58 5.93 -5.27 -4.84
C ALA A 58 6.75 -4.27 -5.68
N VAL A 59 6.11 -3.27 -6.29
CA VAL A 59 6.78 -2.15 -6.96
C VAL A 59 7.53 -1.30 -5.93
N LEU A 60 6.86 -0.92 -4.83
CA LEU A 60 7.47 -0.17 -3.75
C LEU A 60 8.72 -0.87 -3.21
N GLN A 61 8.62 -2.17 -2.87
CA GLN A 61 9.73 -3.00 -2.40
C GLN A 61 10.92 -2.99 -3.37
N SER A 62 10.64 -3.06 -4.68
CA SER A 62 11.70 -3.03 -5.70
C SER A 62 12.42 -1.68 -5.76
N LEU A 63 11.72 -0.57 -5.53
CA LEU A 63 12.30 0.78 -5.55
C LEU A 63 13.18 1.04 -4.32
N ILE A 64 12.83 0.49 -3.16
CA ILE A 64 13.62 0.61 -1.92
C ILE A 64 14.70 -0.47 -1.77
N GLY A 65 14.80 -1.40 -2.72
CA GLY A 65 15.80 -2.48 -2.71
C GLY A 65 15.50 -3.60 -1.70
N LEU A 66 14.25 -3.73 -1.24
CA LEU A 66 13.83 -4.84 -0.40
C LEU A 66 13.50 -6.08 -1.27
N PRO A 67 13.76 -7.30 -0.76
CA PRO A 67 13.34 -8.51 -1.44
C PRO A 67 11.82 -8.54 -1.59
N ARG A 68 11.35 -9.07 -2.73
CA ARG A 68 9.92 -9.28 -2.98
C ARG A 68 9.40 -10.30 -1.98
N MET A 69 8.73 -9.81 -0.94
CA MET A 69 8.02 -10.65 0.01
C MET A 69 6.59 -10.77 -0.52
N PRO A 70 6.11 -11.96 -0.90
CA PRO A 70 4.71 -12.13 -1.20
C PRO A 70 3.94 -11.69 0.05
N PHE A 71 3.01 -10.76 -0.13
CA PHE A 71 2.08 -10.44 0.93
C PHE A 71 1.20 -11.68 1.12
N THR A 72 1.60 -12.58 2.02
CA THR A 72 0.70 -13.60 2.59
C THR A 72 -0.22 -12.91 3.57
N HIS A 73 -0.97 -11.92 3.09
CA HIS A 73 -2.20 -11.56 3.76
C HIS A 73 -3.14 -12.73 3.54
N ASP A 74 -3.59 -13.37 4.61
CA ASP A 74 -4.96 -13.84 4.65
C ASP A 74 -5.78 -12.55 4.76
N PRO A 75 -6.18 -11.94 3.62
CA PRO A 75 -6.56 -10.52 3.56
C PRO A 75 -7.79 -10.23 4.42
N SER A 76 -8.57 -11.29 4.65
CA SER A 76 -9.71 -11.32 5.54
C SER A 76 -9.37 -11.03 7.00
N LYS A 77 -8.22 -11.46 7.53
CA LYS A 77 -7.94 -11.42 8.98
C LYS A 77 -7.13 -10.22 9.42
N THR A 78 -6.09 -9.86 8.68
CA THR A 78 -5.23 -8.73 9.08
C THR A 78 -5.96 -7.41 8.86
N VAL A 79 -6.74 -7.31 7.79
CA VAL A 79 -7.43 -6.07 7.46
C VAL A 79 -8.80 -5.95 8.14
N ARG A 80 -9.50 -7.05 8.46
CA ARG A 80 -10.60 -6.96 9.45
C ARG A 80 -10.08 -6.40 10.77
N ARG A 81 -8.92 -6.86 11.23
CA ARG A 81 -8.30 -6.34 12.45
C ARG A 81 -7.91 -4.87 12.32
N ASP A 82 -7.47 -4.41 11.16
CA ASP A 82 -7.16 -2.98 10.95
C ASP A 82 -8.44 -2.13 10.82
N ALA A 83 -9.50 -2.64 10.19
CA ALA A 83 -10.82 -2.00 10.14
C ALA A 83 -11.48 -1.92 11.52
N GLU A 84 -11.37 -2.98 12.32
CA GLU A 84 -11.77 -3.00 13.74
C GLU A 84 -10.99 -1.95 14.54
N ARG A 85 -9.67 -1.85 14.32
CA ARG A 85 -8.82 -0.86 15.01
C ARG A 85 -9.18 0.58 14.62
N GLU A 86 -9.47 0.84 13.35
CA GLU A 86 -9.95 2.16 12.89
C GLU A 86 -11.32 2.51 13.47
N GLN A 87 -12.22 1.52 13.68
CA GLN A 87 -13.47 1.75 14.41
C GLN A 87 -13.23 2.07 15.89
N GLU A 88 -12.38 1.32 16.58
CA GLU A 88 -12.03 1.59 17.99
C GLU A 88 -11.43 2.98 18.20
N GLU A 89 -10.58 3.43 17.28
CA GLU A 89 -9.99 4.77 17.29
C GLU A 89 -11.03 5.87 17.02
N GLN A 90 -12.02 5.62 16.16
CA GLN A 90 -13.13 6.56 15.91
C GLN A 90 -14.13 6.64 17.08
N GLU A 91 -14.40 5.54 17.77
CA GLU A 91 -15.29 5.52 18.94
C GLU A 91 -14.65 6.12 20.20
N SER A 92 -13.31 6.14 20.27
CA SER A 92 -12.55 6.67 21.40
C SER A 92 -12.19 8.16 21.30
N ALA A 93 -12.55 8.83 20.20
CA ALA A 93 -12.27 10.25 19.90
C ALA A 93 -13.51 11.13 20.12
#